data_AF-A0A4V6I195-F1
#
_entry.id   AF-A0A4V6I195-F1
#
_cell.length_a   1.000
_cell.length_b   1.000
_cell.length_c   1.000
_cell.angle_alpha   90.00
_cell.angle_beta   90.00
_cell.angle_gamma   90.00
#
_symmetry.space_group_name_H-M   'P 1'
#
loop_
_entity.id
_entity.type
_entity.pdbx_description
1 polymer ?
#
loop_
_entity_poly.entity_id
_entity_poly.type
_entity_poly.pdbx_seq_one_letter_code
_entity_poly.pdbx_strand_id
1 'polypeptide(L)'
;MRILKAIAFTSILCLGAFSQDEVVSLDEMEKIFSDVRKNVGGDAELVEAMTFETGSAEIPQDLPRALSVHARLYQQNKNPIAAYKLGMLAWNYEKAPKSISPELIKILNSAGGIQAKDYFLAGTQNKEIRYQEVTKLNSIILGIYLFLHDDMKGSIQALNMSDSVASNSLSQLYLAFNYLKLKDINMANFYLSKACFHENPEPSVVNFCKNSDSLKRTAALRQ
;
A
#
# COMPACT_ATOMS: atom_id res chain seq x y z
N MET A 1 79.43 -13.99 -8.27
CA MET A 1 79.38 -12.51 -8.27
C MET A 1 78.32 -12.08 -9.28
N ARG A 2 77.34 -11.26 -8.85
CA ARG A 2 76.18 -10.69 -9.60
C ARG A 2 75.02 -11.67 -9.85
N ILE A 3 74.08 -11.74 -8.89
CA ILE A 3 72.78 -11.02 -8.78
C ILE A 3 71.68 -11.65 -9.66
N LEU A 4 70.91 -12.57 -9.05
CA LEU A 4 69.55 -12.91 -9.48
C LEU A 4 68.60 -11.82 -8.96
N LYS A 5 67.79 -11.25 -9.86
CA LYS A 5 66.68 -10.35 -9.52
C LYS A 5 65.51 -11.19 -8.98
N ALA A 6 65.16 -11.00 -7.71
CA ALA A 6 63.90 -11.47 -7.16
C ALA A 6 62.80 -10.47 -7.52
N ILE A 7 61.81 -10.93 -8.30
CA ILE A 7 60.54 -10.24 -8.48
C ILE A 7 59.64 -10.70 -7.33
N ALA A 8 59.35 -9.79 -6.41
CA ALA A 8 58.40 -10.01 -5.33
C ALA A 8 56.98 -10.04 -5.93
N PHE A 9 56.41 -11.23 -6.01
CA PHE A 9 54.97 -11.44 -6.20
C PHE A 9 54.31 -11.24 -4.83
N THR A 10 54.01 -9.99 -4.48
CA THR A 10 53.13 -9.70 -3.33
C THR A 10 51.71 -10.03 -3.73
N SER A 11 51.28 -11.22 -3.30
CA SER A 11 49.90 -11.63 -3.19
C SER A 11 49.11 -10.58 -2.42
N ILE A 12 48.29 -9.81 -3.12
CA ILE A 12 47.20 -9.04 -2.50
C ILE A 12 46.20 -10.09 -2.02
N LEU A 13 46.39 -10.53 -0.78
CA LEU A 13 45.38 -11.23 -0.01
C LEU A 13 44.18 -10.30 0.08
N CYS A 14 43.10 -10.69 -0.62
CA CYS A 14 41.76 -10.25 -0.35
C CYS A 14 41.45 -10.47 1.13
N LEU A 15 41.72 -9.47 1.95
CA LEU A 15 41.06 -9.31 3.24
C LEU A 15 39.61 -9.04 2.91
N GLY A 16 38.81 -10.11 2.93
CA GLY A 16 37.37 -10.01 3.07
C GLY A 16 37.11 -9.19 4.33
N ALA A 17 36.74 -7.92 4.13
CA ALA A 17 35.94 -7.23 5.10
C ALA A 17 34.60 -7.98 5.15
N PHE A 18 34.55 -9.01 6.00
CA PHE A 18 33.30 -9.39 6.63
C PHE A 18 32.83 -8.12 7.33
N SER A 19 31.87 -7.41 6.72
CA SER A 19 30.94 -6.63 7.52
C SER A 19 30.32 -7.64 8.48
N GLN A 20 30.74 -7.60 9.74
CA GLN A 20 29.85 -8.07 10.79
C GLN A 20 28.60 -7.22 10.63
N ASP A 21 27.52 -7.84 10.14
CA ASP A 21 26.20 -7.25 10.32
C ASP A 21 26.06 -7.05 11.83
N GLU A 22 26.22 -5.82 12.30
CA GLU A 22 26.02 -5.48 13.70
C GLU A 22 24.56 -5.80 14.01
N VAL A 23 24.37 -6.91 14.73
CA VAL A 23 23.06 -7.34 15.21
C VAL A 23 22.61 -6.32 16.25
N VAL A 24 21.78 -5.37 15.82
CA VAL A 24 21.19 -4.38 16.72
C VAL A 24 20.24 -5.10 17.68
N SER A 25 20.51 -5.01 18.97
CA SER A 25 19.68 -5.66 20.00
C SER A 25 18.31 -4.97 20.14
N LEU A 26 17.33 -5.67 20.71
CA LEU A 26 15.99 -5.12 20.96
C LEU A 26 16.06 -3.83 21.80
N ASP A 27 16.91 -3.81 22.83
CA ASP A 27 17.08 -2.67 23.73
C ASP A 27 17.70 -1.45 23.01
N GLU A 28 18.65 -1.69 22.08
CA GLU A 28 19.20 -0.65 21.23
C GLU A 28 18.16 -0.11 20.24
N MET A 29 17.33 -0.99 19.68
CA MET A 29 16.21 -0.58 18.82
C MET A 29 15.17 0.25 19.59
N GLU A 30 14.87 -0.09 20.84
CA GLU A 30 13.97 0.72 21.67
C GLU A 30 14.53 2.11 21.93
N LYS A 31 15.83 2.22 22.19
CA LYS A 31 16.51 3.50 22.35
C LYS A 31 16.47 4.31 21.05
N ILE A 32 16.78 3.69 19.91
CA ILE A 32 16.70 4.32 18.59
C ILE A 32 15.28 4.85 18.34
N PHE A 33 14.24 4.03 18.52
CA PHE A 33 12.86 4.47 18.30
C PHE A 33 12.41 5.54 19.29
N SER A 34 12.85 5.48 20.55
CA SER A 34 12.59 6.54 21.53
C SER A 34 13.19 7.88 21.11
N ASP A 35 14.48 7.87 20.73
CA ASP A 35 15.20 9.07 20.29
C ASP A 35 14.62 9.62 18.98
N VAL A 36 14.24 8.73 18.07
CA VAL A 36 13.62 9.06 16.79
C VAL A 36 12.25 9.72 16.99
N ARG A 37 11.39 9.16 17.85
CA ARG A 37 10.07 9.74 18.19
C ARG A 37 10.20 11.14 18.75
N LYS A 38 11.23 11.38 19.56
CA LYS A 38 11.47 12.65 20.23
C LYS A 38 12.06 13.73 19.32
N ASN A 39 12.85 13.34 18.31
CA ASN A 39 13.73 14.28 17.61
C ASN A 39 13.54 14.36 16.08
N VAL A 40 12.88 13.40 15.42
CA VAL A 40 12.84 13.28 13.95
C VAL A 40 11.43 13.49 13.35
N GLY A 41 10.36 13.22 14.10
CA GLY A 41 8.97 13.44 13.67
C GLY A 41 8.27 12.20 13.09
N GLY A 42 7.08 12.39 12.50
CA GLY A 42 6.11 11.31 12.21
C GLY A 42 6.52 10.24 11.18
N ASP A 43 7.45 10.53 10.26
CA ASP A 43 7.94 9.51 9.30
C ASP A 43 8.71 8.40 9.99
N ALA A 44 9.27 8.69 11.15
CA ALA A 44 10.15 7.78 11.82
C ALA A 44 9.36 6.85 12.77
N GLU A 45 8.16 7.27 13.19
CA GLU A 45 7.13 6.37 13.72
C GLU A 45 6.61 5.39 12.66
N LEU A 46 6.59 5.75 11.37
CA LEU A 46 6.24 4.78 10.31
C LEU A 46 7.26 3.64 10.23
N VAL A 47 8.54 3.94 10.43
CA VAL A 47 9.60 2.91 10.47
C VAL A 47 9.36 1.96 11.65
N GLU A 48 9.09 2.48 12.86
CA GLU A 48 8.74 1.65 14.01
C GLU A 48 7.55 0.73 13.69
N ALA A 49 6.47 1.29 13.13
CA ALA A 49 5.29 0.52 12.78
C ALA A 49 5.60 -0.60 11.77
N MET A 50 6.33 -0.29 10.69
CA MET A 50 6.67 -1.26 9.64
C MET A 50 7.61 -2.35 10.15
N THR A 51 8.56 -2.01 11.03
CA THR A 51 9.48 -2.97 11.63
C THR A 51 8.72 -4.00 12.46
N PHE A 52 7.83 -3.56 13.37
CA PHE A 52 7.04 -4.48 14.19
C PHE A 52 5.92 -5.17 13.41
N GLU A 53 5.42 -4.60 12.32
CA GLU A 53 4.44 -5.25 11.44
C GLU A 53 5.08 -6.40 10.67
N THR A 54 6.29 -6.22 10.15
CA THR A 54 6.97 -7.23 9.33
C THR A 54 7.67 -8.28 10.20
N GLY A 55 8.35 -7.83 11.24
CA GLY A 55 9.25 -8.64 12.05
C GLY A 55 10.50 -9.10 11.28
N SER A 56 11.47 -9.60 12.03
CA SER A 56 12.67 -10.29 11.57
C SER A 56 13.07 -11.36 12.60
N ALA A 57 14.21 -12.04 12.39
CA ALA A 57 14.74 -12.98 13.37
C ALA A 57 15.18 -12.26 14.66
N GLU A 58 15.63 -11.01 14.54
CA GLU A 58 16.14 -10.16 15.61
C GLU A 58 15.02 -9.36 16.30
N ILE A 59 14.01 -8.94 15.53
CA ILE A 59 12.88 -8.15 16.03
C ILE A 59 11.58 -8.92 15.73
N PRO A 60 11.04 -9.69 16.68
CA PRO A 60 9.82 -10.44 16.46
C PRO A 60 8.65 -9.54 16.04
N GLN A 61 7.77 -10.09 15.21
CA GLN A 61 6.55 -9.41 14.81
C GLN A 61 5.67 -9.11 16.05
N ASP A 62 5.23 -7.85 16.15
CA ASP A 62 4.33 -7.35 17.21
C ASP A 62 3.25 -6.47 16.57
N LEU A 63 2.17 -7.11 16.13
CA LEU A 63 1.05 -6.44 15.46
C LEU A 63 0.32 -5.43 16.37
N PRO A 64 0.05 -5.72 17.66
CA PRO A 64 -0.52 -4.71 18.57
C PRO A 64 0.33 -3.43 18.67
N ARG A 65 1.65 -3.57 18.78
CA ARG A 65 2.56 -2.41 18.82
C ARG A 65 2.55 -1.65 17.50
N ALA A 66 2.73 -2.34 16.37
CA ALA A 66 2.71 -1.72 15.04
C ALA A 66 1.40 -0.95 14.79
N LEU A 67 0.27 -1.58 15.09
CA LEU A 67 -1.05 -0.99 14.89
C LEU A 67 -1.28 0.22 15.81
N SER A 68 -0.78 0.17 17.05
CA SER A 68 -0.86 1.30 17.99
C SER A 68 -0.07 2.51 17.48
N VAL A 69 1.07 2.30 16.81
CA VAL A 69 1.84 3.38 16.18
C VAL A 69 1.08 3.96 14.99
N HIS A 70 0.52 3.11 14.11
CA HIS A 70 -0.36 3.59 13.04
C HIS A 70 -1.58 4.36 13.57
N ALA A 71 -2.21 3.91 14.65
CA ALA A 71 -3.32 4.61 15.30
C ALA A 71 -2.94 6.03 15.72
N ARG A 72 -1.77 6.21 16.37
CA ARG A 72 -1.29 7.55 16.76
C ARG A 72 -1.05 8.45 15.55
N LEU A 73 -0.36 7.95 14.52
CA LEU A 73 -0.10 8.70 13.29
C LEU A 73 -1.41 9.14 12.61
N TYR A 74 -2.39 8.24 12.54
CA TYR A 74 -3.71 8.57 12.01
C TYR A 74 -4.44 9.63 12.84
N GLN A 75 -4.36 9.58 14.16
CA GLN A 75 -4.99 10.56 15.04
C GLN A 75 -4.34 11.94 14.96
N GLN A 76 -3.02 12.00 14.84
CA GLN A 76 -2.27 13.26 14.82
C GLN A 76 -2.48 14.07 13.54
N ASN A 77 -2.35 13.43 12.36
CA ASN A 77 -2.33 14.15 11.09
C ASN A 77 -3.04 13.41 9.94
N LYS A 78 -3.81 12.37 10.24
CA LYS A 78 -4.46 11.53 9.21
C LYS A 78 -3.45 11.01 8.18
N ASN A 79 -2.27 10.57 8.65
CA ASN A 79 -1.20 10.05 7.79
C ASN A 79 -1.76 9.01 6.77
N PRO A 80 -1.52 9.17 5.45
CA PRO A 80 -2.10 8.30 4.43
C PRO A 80 -1.69 6.82 4.53
N ILE A 81 -0.48 6.53 5.00
CA ILE A 81 -0.01 5.15 5.19
C ILE A 81 -0.73 4.51 6.38
N ALA A 82 -0.84 5.23 7.50
CA ALA A 82 -1.60 4.77 8.65
C ALA A 82 -3.09 4.59 8.31
N ALA A 83 -3.67 5.54 7.57
CA ALA A 83 -5.04 5.47 7.07
C ALA A 83 -5.26 4.21 6.21
N TYR A 84 -4.35 3.93 5.27
CA TYR A 84 -4.41 2.71 4.47
C TYR A 84 -4.38 1.46 5.35
N LYS A 85 -3.42 1.36 6.27
CA LYS A 85 -3.23 0.18 7.14
C LYS A 85 -4.44 -0.07 8.04
N LEU A 86 -4.93 0.96 8.71
CA LEU A 86 -6.11 0.88 9.57
C LEU A 86 -7.38 0.59 8.76
N GLY A 87 -7.54 1.21 7.59
CA GLY A 87 -8.66 0.98 6.69
C GLY A 87 -8.70 -0.46 6.17
N MET A 88 -7.55 -1.05 5.82
CA MET A 88 -7.48 -2.45 5.40
C MET A 88 -7.81 -3.41 6.56
N LEU A 89 -7.35 -3.12 7.78
CA LEU A 89 -7.72 -3.91 8.96
C LEU A 89 -9.23 -3.83 9.24
N ALA A 90 -9.80 -2.61 9.22
CA ALA A 90 -11.22 -2.38 9.36
C ALA A 90 -12.03 -3.14 8.29
N TRP A 91 -11.58 -3.10 7.04
CA TRP A 91 -12.27 -3.78 5.95
C TRP A 91 -12.21 -5.31 6.08
N ASN A 92 -11.09 -5.84 6.55
CA ASN A 92 -10.96 -7.27 6.85
C ASN A 92 -11.85 -7.67 8.03
N TYR A 93 -11.98 -6.82 9.04
CA TYR A 93 -12.91 -7.03 10.15
C TYR A 93 -14.37 -7.04 9.68
N GLU A 94 -14.79 -6.11 8.81
CA GLU A 94 -16.13 -6.10 8.23
C GLU A 94 -16.47 -7.41 7.49
N LYS A 95 -15.50 -7.96 6.74
CA LYS A 95 -15.67 -9.21 5.99
C LYS A 95 -15.67 -10.46 6.87
N ALA A 96 -14.80 -10.48 7.88
CA ALA A 96 -14.59 -11.65 8.73
C ALA A 96 -14.29 -11.24 10.18
N PRO A 97 -15.30 -10.82 10.96
CA PRO A 97 -15.07 -10.25 12.30
C PRO A 97 -14.33 -11.18 13.26
N LYS A 98 -14.51 -12.50 13.10
CA LYS A 98 -13.91 -13.54 13.96
C LYS A 98 -12.45 -13.87 13.60
N SER A 99 -11.94 -13.40 12.46
CA SER A 99 -10.54 -13.67 12.05
C SER A 99 -9.54 -12.65 12.61
N ILE A 100 -10.02 -11.56 13.22
CA ILE A 100 -9.17 -10.49 13.75
C ILE A 100 -9.12 -10.58 15.28
N SER A 101 -7.91 -10.49 15.84
CA SER A 101 -7.70 -10.51 17.30
C SER A 101 -8.49 -9.37 17.98
N PRO A 102 -9.22 -9.65 19.09
CA PRO A 102 -9.94 -8.62 19.85
C PRO A 102 -9.07 -7.44 20.30
N GLU A 103 -7.77 -7.68 20.55
CA GLU A 103 -6.82 -6.64 20.92
C GLU A 103 -6.61 -5.62 19.79
N LEU A 104 -6.45 -6.10 18.55
CA LEU A 104 -6.31 -5.23 17.38
C LEU A 104 -7.58 -4.43 17.12
N ILE A 105 -8.75 -5.01 17.40
CA ILE A 105 -10.04 -4.31 17.30
C ILE A 105 -10.18 -3.23 18.38
N LYS A 106 -9.64 -3.43 19.58
CA LYS A 106 -9.61 -2.39 20.62
C LYS A 106 -8.77 -1.20 20.18
N ILE A 107 -7.62 -1.44 19.54
CA ILE A 107 -6.76 -0.38 18.99
C ILE A 107 -7.46 0.34 17.82
N LEU A 108 -8.09 -0.42 16.91
CA LEU A 108 -8.81 0.16 15.78
C LEU A 108 -9.96 1.08 16.25
N ASN A 109 -10.70 0.66 17.28
CA ASN A 109 -11.77 1.47 17.88
C ASN A 109 -11.24 2.77 18.50
N SER A 110 -10.07 2.76 19.13
CA SER A 110 -9.50 3.98 19.71
C SER A 110 -8.99 4.95 18.63
N ALA A 111 -8.55 4.46 17.47
CA ALA A 111 -8.03 5.27 16.38
C ALA A 111 -9.11 6.11 15.66
N GLY A 112 -10.26 5.50 15.36
CA GLY A 112 -11.32 6.12 14.57
C GLY A 112 -12.58 5.27 14.36
N GLY A 113 -12.67 4.09 14.99
CA GLY A 113 -13.77 3.14 14.82
C GLY A 113 -13.47 2.03 13.81
N ILE A 114 -14.47 1.21 13.52
CA ILE A 114 -14.34 0.00 12.68
C ILE A 114 -14.74 0.22 11.21
N GLN A 115 -15.12 1.43 10.82
CA GLN A 115 -15.59 1.72 9.46
C GLN A 115 -14.41 1.97 8.52
N ALA A 116 -14.20 1.08 7.55
CA ALA A 116 -13.07 1.19 6.62
C ALA A 116 -13.13 2.46 5.75
N LYS A 117 -14.34 2.86 5.35
CA LYS A 117 -14.60 4.07 4.55
C LYS A 117 -13.93 5.32 5.11
N ASP A 118 -14.02 5.52 6.42
CA ASP A 118 -13.56 6.74 7.08
C ASP A 118 -12.03 6.87 6.99
N TYR A 119 -11.33 5.75 7.16
CA TYR A 119 -9.88 5.71 7.00
C TYR A 119 -9.46 5.98 5.56
N PHE A 120 -10.04 5.27 4.58
CA PHE A 120 -9.67 5.47 3.18
C PHE A 120 -9.94 6.91 2.75
N LEU A 121 -11.08 7.49 3.12
CA LEU A 121 -11.43 8.88 2.83
C LEU A 121 -10.43 9.86 3.46
N ALA A 122 -10.08 9.68 4.73
CA ALA A 122 -9.08 10.53 5.37
C ALA A 122 -7.71 10.42 4.67
N GLY A 123 -7.33 9.21 4.26
CA GLY A 123 -6.10 8.94 3.53
C GLY A 123 -6.03 9.55 2.13
N THR A 124 -7.15 10.02 1.55
CA THR A 124 -7.15 10.72 0.25
C THR A 124 -6.92 12.24 0.37
N GLN A 125 -6.99 12.81 1.57
CA GLN A 125 -7.04 14.27 1.76
C GLN A 125 -5.65 14.90 1.95
N ASN A 126 -4.59 14.10 2.02
CA ASN A 126 -3.24 14.59 2.23
C ASN A 126 -2.64 15.17 0.94
N LYS A 127 -1.98 16.33 1.04
CA LYS A 127 -1.41 17.08 -0.10
C LYS A 127 0.12 17.02 -0.16
N GLU A 128 0.76 16.30 0.76
CA GLU A 128 2.21 16.20 0.79
C GLU A 128 2.69 15.29 -0.35
N ILE A 129 3.64 15.81 -1.14
CA ILE A 129 4.18 15.12 -2.32
C ILE A 129 4.71 13.72 -1.97
N ARG A 130 5.37 13.58 -0.81
CA ARG A 130 5.93 12.29 -0.36
C ARG A 130 4.88 11.18 -0.19
N TYR A 131 3.61 11.52 -0.01
CA TYR A 131 2.51 10.56 0.15
C TYR A 131 1.60 10.46 -1.07
N GLN A 132 1.98 11.05 -2.21
CA GLN A 132 1.14 11.11 -3.40
C GLN A 132 0.67 9.73 -3.87
N GLU A 133 1.57 8.74 -3.92
CA GLU A 133 1.23 7.37 -4.37
C GLU A 133 0.28 6.66 -3.41
N VAL A 134 0.47 6.83 -2.10
CA VAL A 134 -0.40 6.21 -1.09
C VAL A 134 -1.77 6.91 -1.04
N THR A 135 -1.79 8.22 -1.26
CA THR A 135 -3.03 9.01 -1.37
C THR A 135 -3.85 8.59 -2.60
N LYS A 136 -3.17 8.37 -3.73
CA LYS A 136 -3.76 7.77 -4.94
C LYS A 136 -4.31 6.38 -4.63
N LEU A 137 -3.54 5.50 -4.00
CA LEU A 137 -3.98 4.15 -3.62
C LEU A 137 -5.23 4.16 -2.73
N ASN A 138 -5.25 5.01 -1.69
CA ASN A 138 -6.42 5.18 -0.83
C ASN A 138 -7.67 5.61 -1.62
N SER A 139 -7.52 6.47 -2.63
CA SER A 139 -8.63 6.91 -3.49
C SER A 139 -9.19 5.76 -4.34
N ILE A 140 -8.30 4.95 -4.93
CA ILE A 140 -8.67 3.76 -5.70
C ILE A 140 -9.45 2.78 -4.81
N ILE A 141 -8.92 2.50 -3.63
CA ILE A 141 -9.52 1.54 -2.68
C ILE A 141 -10.84 2.05 -2.13
N LEU A 142 -10.95 3.34 -1.81
CA LEU A 142 -12.22 3.97 -1.44
C LEU A 142 -13.26 3.76 -2.55
N GLY A 143 -12.89 3.99 -3.81
CA GLY A 143 -13.75 3.76 -4.96
C GLY A 143 -14.24 2.32 -5.06
N ILE A 144 -13.33 1.34 -4.92
CA ILE A 144 -13.66 -0.09 -4.93
C ILE A 144 -14.57 -0.44 -3.74
N TYR A 145 -14.25 0.06 -2.55
CA TYR A 145 -15.04 -0.16 -1.33
C TYR A 145 -16.49 0.32 -1.52
N LEU A 146 -16.67 1.53 -2.04
CA LEU A 146 -17.99 2.12 -2.28
C LEU A 146 -18.79 1.35 -3.34
N PHE A 147 -18.12 0.88 -4.40
CA PHE A 147 -18.76 0.03 -5.42
C PHE A 147 -19.30 -1.28 -4.82
N LEU A 148 -18.53 -1.91 -3.94
CA LEU A 148 -18.92 -3.17 -3.29
C LEU A 148 -20.07 -2.99 -2.28
N HIS A 149 -20.29 -1.77 -1.80
CA HIS A 149 -21.40 -1.40 -0.92
C HIS A 149 -22.54 -0.68 -1.66
N ASP A 150 -22.62 -0.87 -2.98
CA ASP A 150 -23.66 -0.32 -3.86
C ASP A 150 -23.77 1.22 -3.90
N ASP A 151 -22.76 1.96 -3.42
CA ASP A 151 -22.66 3.43 -3.57
C ASP A 151 -21.95 3.79 -4.88
N MET A 152 -22.69 3.67 -5.99
CA MET A 152 -22.13 3.92 -7.33
C MET A 152 -21.65 5.37 -7.51
N LYS A 153 -22.41 6.33 -6.99
CA LYS A 153 -22.09 7.76 -7.14
C LYS A 153 -20.82 8.10 -6.36
N GLY A 154 -20.71 7.64 -5.11
CA GLY A 154 -19.51 7.80 -4.30
C GLY A 154 -18.31 7.10 -4.91
N SER A 155 -18.49 5.90 -5.45
CA SER A 155 -17.44 5.14 -6.13
C SER A 155 -16.89 5.90 -7.34
N ILE A 156 -17.76 6.36 -8.25
CA ILE A 156 -17.36 7.15 -9.43
C ILE A 156 -16.62 8.43 -9.01
N GLN A 157 -17.09 9.10 -7.96
CA GLN A 157 -16.43 10.31 -7.44
C GLN A 157 -15.02 10.01 -6.92
N ALA A 158 -14.85 8.95 -6.13
CA ALA A 158 -13.55 8.56 -5.60
C ALA A 158 -12.56 8.13 -6.70
N LEU A 159 -13.03 7.38 -7.69
CA LEU A 159 -12.22 6.91 -8.83
C LEU A 159 -11.90 8.01 -9.86
N ASN A 160 -12.55 9.17 -9.78
CA ASN A 160 -12.24 10.36 -10.59
C ASN A 160 -11.72 11.52 -9.73
N MET A 161 -11.20 11.24 -8.52
CA MET A 161 -10.76 12.29 -7.60
C MET A 161 -9.58 13.12 -8.13
N SER A 162 -8.73 12.52 -8.96
CA SER A 162 -7.65 13.20 -9.68
C SER A 162 -7.30 12.48 -10.98
N ASP A 163 -6.61 13.15 -11.89
CA ASP A 163 -6.20 12.57 -13.17
C ASP A 163 -5.31 11.33 -12.99
N SER A 164 -4.47 11.29 -11.96
CA SER A 164 -3.59 10.15 -11.69
C SER A 164 -4.37 8.92 -11.17
N VAL A 165 -5.51 9.14 -10.50
CA VAL A 165 -6.45 8.09 -10.09
C VAL A 165 -7.29 7.65 -11.29
N ALA A 166 -7.88 8.60 -12.03
CA ALA A 166 -8.75 8.29 -13.17
C ALA A 166 -8.02 7.62 -14.34
N SER A 167 -6.72 7.88 -14.50
CA SER A 167 -5.88 7.26 -15.52
C SER A 167 -5.43 5.84 -15.15
N ASN A 168 -5.52 5.44 -13.89
CA ASN A 168 -5.14 4.11 -13.43
C ASN A 168 -6.08 3.02 -13.99
N SER A 169 -5.52 1.94 -14.54
CA SER A 169 -6.31 0.90 -15.22
C SER A 169 -7.28 0.16 -14.29
N LEU A 170 -6.93 -0.05 -13.01
CA LEU A 170 -7.84 -0.65 -12.04
C LEU A 170 -9.01 0.28 -11.73
N SER A 171 -8.76 1.59 -11.64
CA SER A 171 -9.82 2.59 -11.49
C SER A 171 -10.75 2.60 -12.70
N GLN A 172 -10.20 2.55 -13.91
CA GLN A 172 -10.99 2.47 -15.15
C GLN A 172 -11.83 1.20 -15.20
N LEU A 173 -11.29 0.06 -14.75
CA LEU A 173 -12.05 -1.18 -14.69
C LEU A 173 -13.27 -1.06 -13.75
N TYR A 174 -13.07 -0.49 -12.55
CA TYR A 174 -14.18 -0.28 -11.62
C TYR A 174 -15.14 0.83 -12.08
N LEU A 175 -14.68 1.85 -12.80
CA LEU A 175 -15.56 2.81 -13.46
C LEU A 175 -16.45 2.11 -14.49
N ALA A 176 -15.90 1.20 -15.29
CA ALA A 176 -16.68 0.40 -16.22
C ALA A 176 -17.78 -0.40 -15.50
N PHE A 177 -17.45 -1.04 -14.37
CA PHE A 177 -18.43 -1.78 -13.56
C PHE A 177 -19.51 -0.89 -12.95
N ASN A 178 -19.16 0.31 -12.48
CA ASN A 178 -20.12 1.29 -11.98
C ASN A 178 -21.13 1.68 -13.07
N TYR A 179 -20.64 2.09 -14.24
CA TYR A 179 -21.53 2.47 -15.35
C TYR A 179 -22.38 1.31 -15.86
N LEU A 180 -21.85 0.08 -15.83
CA LEU A 180 -22.63 -1.12 -16.15
C LEU A 180 -23.78 -1.32 -15.14
N LYS A 181 -23.52 -1.18 -13.83
CA LYS A 181 -24.57 -1.25 -12.79
C LYS A 181 -25.62 -0.14 -12.96
N LEU A 182 -25.21 1.04 -13.43
CA LEU A 182 -26.09 2.15 -13.77
C LEU A 182 -26.80 2.01 -15.13
N LYS A 183 -26.57 0.90 -15.85
CA LYS A 183 -27.12 0.61 -17.19
C LYS A 183 -26.67 1.59 -18.28
N ASP A 184 -25.57 2.30 -18.06
CA ASP A 184 -24.90 3.10 -19.10
C ASP A 184 -23.85 2.26 -19.82
N ILE A 185 -24.31 1.52 -20.83
CA ILE A 185 -23.49 0.57 -21.58
C ILE A 185 -22.38 1.27 -22.38
N ASN A 186 -22.63 2.50 -22.85
CA ASN A 186 -21.65 3.25 -23.63
C ASN A 186 -20.46 3.65 -22.76
N MET A 187 -20.74 4.22 -21.59
CA MET A 187 -19.68 4.59 -20.64
C MET A 187 -18.98 3.36 -20.06
N ALA A 188 -19.71 2.27 -19.82
CA ALA A 188 -19.11 1.01 -19.39
C ALA A 188 -18.08 0.49 -20.42
N ASN A 189 -18.45 0.44 -21.70
CA ASN A 189 -17.55 0.00 -22.77
C ASN A 189 -16.36 0.94 -22.98
N PHE A 190 -16.58 2.25 -22.85
CA PHE A 190 -15.52 3.25 -22.95
C PHE A 190 -14.43 3.01 -21.89
N TYR A 191 -14.81 2.89 -20.61
CA TYR A 191 -13.85 2.66 -19.54
C TYR A 191 -13.25 1.25 -19.56
N LEU A 192 -14.02 0.24 -19.96
CA LEU A 192 -13.50 -1.11 -20.13
C LEU A 192 -12.40 -1.16 -21.20
N SER A 193 -12.62 -0.48 -22.33
CA SER A 193 -11.61 -0.34 -23.37
C SER A 193 -10.36 0.37 -22.83
N LYS A 194 -10.53 1.48 -22.09
CA LYS A 194 -9.39 2.18 -21.49
C LYS A 194 -8.58 1.29 -20.54
N ALA A 195 -9.26 0.53 -19.67
CA ALA A 195 -8.61 -0.36 -18.72
C ALA A 195 -7.81 -1.48 -19.40
N CYS A 196 -8.39 -2.14 -20.41
CA CYS A 196 -7.77 -3.30 -21.07
C CYS A 196 -6.71 -2.94 -22.11
N PHE A 197 -6.74 -1.72 -22.65
CA PHE A 197 -5.73 -1.21 -23.60
C PHE A 197 -4.82 -0.15 -22.97
N HIS A 198 -4.75 -0.11 -21.63
CA HIS A 198 -3.82 0.75 -20.92
C HIS A 198 -2.38 0.36 -21.25
N GLU A 199 -1.47 1.34 -21.28
CA GLU A 199 -0.04 1.10 -21.61
C GLU A 199 0.63 0.20 -20.58
N ASN A 200 0.31 0.42 -19.31
CA ASN A 200 0.87 -0.31 -18.16
C ASN A 200 -0.25 -0.82 -17.25
N PRO A 201 -1.00 -1.87 -17.66
CA PRO A 201 -2.15 -2.34 -16.91
C PRO A 201 -1.74 -3.09 -15.63
N GLU A 202 -2.49 -2.95 -14.53
CA GLU A 202 -2.22 -3.76 -13.33
C GLU A 202 -2.39 -5.25 -13.62
N PRO A 203 -1.65 -6.14 -12.95
CA PRO A 203 -1.77 -7.58 -13.15
C PRO A 203 -3.19 -8.12 -12.97
N SER A 204 -3.96 -7.57 -12.03
CA SER A 204 -5.36 -7.94 -11.81
C SER A 204 -6.25 -7.57 -13.02
N VAL A 205 -6.01 -6.41 -13.64
CA VAL A 205 -6.71 -5.96 -14.85
C VAL A 205 -6.31 -6.82 -16.05
N VAL A 206 -5.03 -7.13 -16.21
CA VAL A 206 -4.54 -8.05 -17.26
C VAL A 206 -5.25 -9.40 -17.16
N ASN A 207 -5.32 -9.97 -15.96
CA ASN A 207 -5.97 -11.26 -15.73
C ASN A 207 -7.47 -11.20 -16.03
N PHE A 208 -8.15 -10.12 -15.65
CA PHE A 208 -9.54 -9.90 -16.01
C PHE A 208 -9.72 -9.82 -17.53
N CYS A 209 -8.92 -9.00 -18.22
CA CYS A 209 -9.08 -8.74 -19.65
C CYS A 209 -8.76 -9.97 -20.51
N LYS A 210 -7.81 -10.83 -20.10
CA LYS A 210 -7.49 -12.09 -20.80
C LYS A 210 -8.60 -13.15 -20.68
N ASN A 211 -9.26 -13.20 -19.52
CA ASN A 211 -10.24 -14.23 -19.20
C ASN A 211 -11.68 -13.82 -19.52
N SER A 212 -11.92 -12.58 -19.93
CA SER A 212 -13.25 -12.11 -20.31
C SER A 212 -13.59 -12.50 -21.76
N ASP A 213 -14.52 -13.42 -21.94
CA ASP A 213 -15.05 -13.81 -23.26
C ASP A 213 -15.71 -12.64 -24.01
N SER A 214 -16.15 -11.61 -23.28
CA SER A 214 -16.71 -10.38 -23.84
C SER A 214 -15.69 -9.59 -24.67
N LEU A 215 -14.40 -9.62 -24.31
CA LEU A 215 -13.34 -8.89 -25.00
C LEU A 215 -12.83 -9.62 -26.25
N LYS A 216 -12.91 -10.96 -26.29
CA LYS A 216 -12.64 -11.75 -27.50
C LYS A 216 -13.56 -11.35 -28.65
N ARG A 217 -14.81 -10.94 -28.37
CA ARG A 217 -15.74 -10.41 -29.38
C ARG A 217 -15.39 -8.98 -29.82
N THR A 218 -14.95 -8.11 -28.91
CA THR A 218 -14.63 -6.72 -29.26
C THR A 218 -13.35 -6.59 -30.10
N ALA A 219 -12.35 -7.46 -29.86
CA ALA A 219 -11.15 -7.51 -30.69
C ALA A 219 -11.45 -7.98 -32.13
N ALA A 220 -12.41 -8.88 -32.31
CA ALA A 220 -12.88 -9.33 -33.61
C ALA A 220 -13.70 -8.27 -34.37
N LEU A 221 -14.26 -7.28 -33.68
CA LEU A 221 -15.01 -6.16 -34.27
C LEU A 221 -14.12 -4.96 -34.65
N ARG A 222 -12.81 -5.03 -34.39
CA ARG A 222 -11.81 -4.03 -34.79
C ARG A 222 -10.93 -4.49 -35.97
N GLN A 223 -11.20 -5.68 -36.51
CA GLN A 223 -10.67 -6.17 -37.79
C GLN A 223 -11.73 -5.96 -38.87
#